data_AF-A0A920KPE0-F1
#
_entry.id   AF-A0A920KPE0-F1
#
_cell.length_a   1.000
_cell.length_b   1.000
_cell.length_c   1.000
_cell.angle_alpha   90.00
_cell.angle_beta   90.00
_cell.angle_gamma   90.00
#
_symmetry.space_group_name_H-M   'P 1'
#
loop_
_entity.id
_entity.type
_entity.pdbx_description
1 polymer ?
#
loop_
_entity_poly.entity_id
_entity_poly.type
_entity_poly.pdbx_seq_one_letter_code
_entity_poly.pdbx_strand_id
1 'polypeptide(L)'
;MTASTGLYQVFRWVKYLTYALLSLNIWLFFSEELNSARFAIETGEEVALGVQLFSATLDTLAWVILLLLFELETAVIPDERLRGKIRFGIHGVRMLCTAAIVMAFLGYFGEWLTLLPSELLSGDACSRVTESWSVMNQA
;
A
#
# COMPACT_ATOMS: atom_id res chain seq x y z
N MET A 1 -36.78 -15.14 15.07
CA MET A 1 -36.14 -13.81 15.16
C MET A 1 -34.63 -13.87 15.48
N THR A 2 -34.10 -14.95 16.05
CA THR A 2 -32.68 -15.09 16.46
C THR A 2 -31.68 -15.33 15.31
N ALA A 3 -32.08 -16.02 14.24
CA ALA A 3 -31.18 -16.34 13.12
C ALA A 3 -30.70 -15.09 12.35
N SER A 4 -31.56 -14.07 12.20
CA SER A 4 -31.24 -12.81 11.51
C SER A 4 -30.19 -11.99 12.28
N THR A 5 -30.25 -12.00 13.61
CA THR A 5 -29.29 -11.30 14.47
C THR A 5 -27.91 -11.93 14.43
N GLY A 6 -27.83 -13.26 14.36
CA GLY A 6 -26.56 -14.00 14.30
C GLY A 6 -25.78 -13.73 13.00
N LEU A 7 -26.44 -13.80 11.85
CA LEU A 7 -25.82 -13.51 10.54
C LEU A 7 -25.33 -12.06 10.46
N TYR A 8 -26.12 -11.12 10.98
CA TYR A 8 -25.73 -9.71 11.04
C TYR A 8 -24.48 -9.49 11.91
N GLN A 9 -24.37 -10.19 13.05
CA GLN A 9 -23.18 -10.11 13.91
C GLN A 9 -21.96 -10.70 13.21
N VAL A 10 -22.08 -11.86 12.55
CA VAL A 10 -20.97 -12.46 11.79
C VAL A 10 -20.49 -11.52 10.70
N PHE A 11 -21.40 -10.93 9.93
CA PHE A 11 -21.06 -9.95 8.89
C PHE A 11 -20.30 -8.74 9.47
N ARG A 12 -20.77 -8.22 10.61
CA ARG A 12 -20.10 -7.11 11.30
C ARG A 12 -18.70 -7.49 11.78
N TRP A 13 -18.51 -8.68 12.32
CA TRP A 13 -17.21 -9.19 12.75
C TRP A 13 -16.22 -9.35 11.60
N VAL A 14 -16.66 -9.98 10.51
CA VAL A 14 -15.84 -10.14 9.30
C VAL A 14 -15.40 -8.78 8.78
N LYS A 15 -16.30 -7.80 8.71
CA LYS A 15 -15.97 -6.44 8.28
C LYS A 15 -14.87 -5.81 9.14
N TYR A 16 -15.02 -5.83 10.47
CA TYR A 16 -14.01 -5.24 11.35
C TYR A 16 -12.70 -6.01 11.37
N LEU A 17 -12.75 -7.34 11.24
CA LEU A 17 -11.55 -8.15 11.09
C LEU A 17 -10.80 -7.79 9.80
N THR A 18 -11.50 -7.64 8.69
CA THR A 18 -10.90 -7.19 7.42
C THR A 18 -10.22 -5.83 7.60
N TYR A 19 -10.91 -4.82 8.16
CA TYR A 19 -10.28 -3.52 8.41
C TYR A 19 -9.06 -3.62 9.33
N ALA A 20 -9.11 -4.42 10.39
CA ALA A 20 -7.98 -4.62 11.29
C ALA A 20 -6.78 -5.29 10.59
N LEU A 21 -7.03 -6.30 9.75
CA LEU A 21 -5.99 -6.98 8.98
C LEU A 21 -5.39 -6.06 7.90
N LEU A 22 -6.19 -5.20 7.27
CA LEU A 22 -5.68 -4.20 6.33
C LEU A 22 -4.83 -3.14 7.06
N SER A 23 -5.26 -2.68 8.24
CA SER A 23 -4.45 -1.78 9.08
C SER A 23 -3.13 -2.44 9.52
N LEU A 24 -3.15 -3.74 9.82
CA LEU A 24 -1.93 -4.49 10.11
C LEU A 24 -1.01 -4.58 8.89
N ASN A 25 -1.55 -4.80 7.69
CA ASN A 25 -0.78 -4.77 6.44
C ASN A 25 -0.05 -3.45 6.26
N ILE A 26 -0.77 -2.33 6.40
CA ILE A 26 -0.19 -0.98 6.32
C ILE A 26 0.97 -0.81 7.30
N TRP A 27 0.79 -1.27 8.56
CA TRP A 27 1.83 -1.18 9.57
C TRP A 27 3.08 -2.00 9.21
N LEU A 28 2.88 -3.24 8.75
CA LEU A 28 3.99 -4.13 8.38
C LEU A 28 4.79 -3.54 7.21
N PHE A 29 4.12 -3.12 6.13
CA PHE A 29 4.78 -2.48 4.99
C PHE A 29 5.50 -1.20 5.40
N PHE A 30 4.83 -0.33 6.15
CA PHE A 30 5.44 0.93 6.57
C PHE A 30 6.68 0.70 7.44
N SER A 31 6.67 -0.33 8.30
CA SER A 31 7.83 -0.68 9.12
C SER A 31 9.03 -1.14 8.29
N GLU A 32 8.79 -1.94 7.24
CA GLU A 32 9.85 -2.41 6.33
C GLU A 32 10.40 -1.26 5.48
N GLU A 33 9.50 -0.49 4.88
CA GLU A 33 9.86 0.64 4.01
C GLU A 33 10.58 1.75 4.78
N LEU A 34 10.20 2.03 6.03
CA LEU A 34 10.89 2.99 6.88
C LEU A 34 12.32 2.55 7.24
N ASN A 35 12.54 1.25 7.41
CA ASN A 35 13.88 0.71 7.64
C ASN A 35 14.75 0.85 6.38
N SER A 36 14.19 0.57 5.21
CA SER A 36 14.87 0.76 3.92
C SER A 36 15.14 2.25 3.61
N ALA A 37 14.22 3.15 3.97
CA ALA A 37 14.36 4.60 3.75
C ALA A 37 15.51 5.24 4.50
N ARG A 38 15.86 4.71 5.68
CA ARG A 38 17.02 5.20 6.43
C ARG A 38 18.33 5.03 5.67
N PHE A 39 18.45 3.98 4.86
CA PHE A 39 19.65 3.73 4.04
C PHE A 39 19.64 4.55 2.74
N ALA A 40 18.46 4.80 2.14
CA ALA A 40 18.34 5.59 0.91
C ALA A 40 18.50 7.12 1.12
N ILE A 41 18.17 7.63 2.31
CA ILE A 41 18.36 9.07 2.62
C ILE A 41 19.85 9.42 2.75
N GLU A 42 20.69 8.46 3.14
CA GLU A 42 22.13 8.65 3.28
C GLU A 42 22.84 8.77 1.91
N THR A 43 22.21 8.31 0.83
CA THR A 43 22.72 8.39 -0.56
C THR A 43 22.20 9.60 -1.36
N GLY A 44 21.25 10.38 -0.81
CA GLY A 44 20.83 11.66 -1.39
C GLY A 44 19.91 11.58 -2.62
N GLU A 45 19.13 10.52 -2.78
CA GLU A 45 18.29 10.29 -3.97
C GLU A 45 16.93 11.05 -3.99
N GLU A 46 16.43 11.25 -5.21
CA GLU A 46 15.28 12.09 -5.56
C GLU A 46 13.93 11.67 -4.95
N VAL A 47 12.97 12.61 -4.92
CA VAL A 47 11.57 12.43 -4.46
C VAL A 47 10.85 11.26 -5.17
N ALA A 48 11.20 10.96 -6.42
CA ALA A 48 10.66 9.83 -7.16
C ALA A 48 11.01 8.47 -6.51
N LEU A 49 12.21 8.36 -5.93
CA LEU A 49 12.63 7.18 -5.18
C LEU A 49 11.81 7.03 -3.90
N GLY A 50 11.45 8.15 -3.25
CA GLY A 50 10.57 8.15 -2.08
C GLY A 50 9.18 7.58 -2.37
N VAL A 51 8.61 7.85 -3.55
CA VAL A 51 7.31 7.27 -3.93
C VAL A 51 7.42 5.78 -4.27
N GLN A 52 8.52 5.37 -4.92
CA GLN A 52 8.81 3.95 -5.16
C GLN A 52 9.00 3.18 -3.85
N LEU A 53 9.69 3.78 -2.88
CA LEU A 53 10.04 3.14 -1.62
C LEU A 53 8.85 2.94 -0.68
N PHE A 54 7.84 3.81 -0.74
CA PHE A 54 6.60 3.69 0.03
C PHE A 54 5.42 3.17 -0.81
N SER A 55 5.71 2.53 -1.95
CA SER A 55 4.71 2.09 -2.91
C SER A 55 3.67 1.14 -2.29
N ALA A 56 4.11 0.18 -1.47
CA ALA A 56 3.21 -0.81 -0.89
C ALA A 56 2.33 -0.22 0.22
N THR A 57 2.91 0.65 1.06
CA THR A 57 2.12 1.38 2.06
C THR A 57 1.11 2.31 1.41
N LEU A 58 1.49 3.05 0.36
CA LEU A 58 0.59 3.97 -0.32
C LEU A 58 -0.56 3.26 -1.04
N ASP A 59 -0.29 2.13 -1.70
CA ASP A 59 -1.33 1.31 -2.34
C ASP A 59 -2.34 0.79 -1.32
N THR A 60 -1.86 0.14 -0.25
CA THR A 60 -2.74 -0.44 0.78
C THR A 60 -3.55 0.62 1.53
N LEU A 61 -2.94 1.79 1.81
CA LEU A 61 -3.67 2.94 2.36
C LEU A 61 -4.74 3.46 1.40
N ALA A 62 -4.42 3.61 0.11
CA ALA A 62 -5.37 4.09 -0.89
C ALA A 62 -6.58 3.15 -1.00
N TRP A 63 -6.36 1.84 -1.00
CA TRP A 63 -7.43 0.85 -0.96
C TRP A 63 -8.30 0.96 0.30
N VAL A 64 -7.70 1.08 1.50
CA VAL A 64 -8.47 1.27 2.75
C VAL A 64 -9.30 2.54 2.71
N ILE A 65 -8.73 3.66 2.24
CA ILE A 65 -9.45 4.93 2.12
C ILE A 65 -10.62 4.81 1.14
N LEU A 66 -10.45 4.15 0.00
CA LEU A 66 -11.53 3.90 -0.96
C LEU A 66 -12.65 3.02 -0.37
N LEU A 67 -12.30 1.99 0.40
CA LEU A 67 -13.28 1.15 1.09
C LEU A 67 -14.08 1.93 2.13
N LEU A 68 -13.41 2.75 2.94
CA LEU A 68 -14.06 3.64 3.91
C LEU A 68 -14.94 4.67 3.22
N LEU A 69 -14.49 5.23 2.09
CA LEU A 69 -15.24 6.18 1.29
C LEU A 69 -16.50 5.54 0.69
N PHE A 70 -16.40 4.31 0.20
CA PHE A 70 -17.52 3.53 -0.31
C PHE A 70 -18.53 3.20 0.80
N GLU A 71 -18.05 2.80 1.98
CA GLU A 71 -18.91 2.55 3.13
C GLU A 71 -19.60 3.85 3.60
N LEU A 72 -18.89 4.98 3.57
CA LEU A 72 -19.47 6.29 3.90
C LEU A 72 -20.58 6.69 2.90
N GLU A 73 -20.34 6.51 1.60
CA GLU A 73 -21.30 6.82 0.52
C GLU A 73 -22.55 5.95 0.59
N THR A 74 -22.42 4.68 0.98
CA THR A 74 -23.55 3.72 0.98
C THR A 74 -24.26 3.55 2.32
N ALA A 75 -23.57 3.72 3.45
CA ALA A 75 -24.13 3.46 4.79
C ALA A 75 -24.43 4.73 5.61
N VAL A 76 -23.74 5.84 5.36
CA VAL A 76 -23.80 7.04 6.23
C VAL A 76 -24.42 8.25 5.53
N ILE A 77 -24.10 8.51 4.26
CA ILE A 77 -24.56 9.71 3.55
C ILE A 77 -25.81 9.37 2.72
N PRO A 78 -27.02 9.79 3.11
CA PRO A 78 -28.20 9.67 2.25
C PRO A 78 -28.03 10.56 1.00
N ASP A 79 -28.47 10.08 -0.17
CA ASP A 79 -28.35 10.74 -1.49
C ASP A 79 -28.75 12.23 -1.48
N GLU A 80 -29.68 12.59 -0.60
CA GLU A 80 -30.20 13.94 -0.40
C GLU A 80 -29.15 14.95 0.11
N ARG A 81 -28.10 14.47 0.79
CA ARG A 81 -27.01 15.25 1.37
C ARG A 81 -25.74 15.28 0.50
N LEU A 82 -25.69 14.47 -0.57
CA LEU A 82 -24.62 14.44 -1.57
C LEU A 82 -24.67 15.63 -2.56
N ARG A 83 -24.85 16.86 -2.05
CA ARG A 83 -24.90 18.08 -2.87
C ARG A 83 -23.69 18.98 -2.61
N GLY A 84 -23.14 19.56 -3.68
CA GLY A 84 -22.11 20.59 -3.63
C GLY A 84 -20.73 20.09 -3.18
N LYS A 85 -20.19 20.70 -2.12
CA LYS A 85 -18.79 20.54 -1.67
C LYS A 85 -18.43 19.11 -1.22
N ILE A 86 -19.39 18.36 -0.67
CA ILE A 86 -19.18 16.97 -0.23
C ILE A 86 -18.92 16.07 -1.44
N ARG A 87 -19.68 16.22 -2.53
CA ARG A 87 -19.47 15.47 -3.77
C ARG A 87 -18.09 15.73 -4.36
N PHE A 88 -17.66 17.00 -4.36
CA PHE A 88 -16.32 17.37 -4.84
C PHE A 88 -15.21 16.79 -3.94
N GLY A 89 -15.39 16.82 -2.61
CA GLY A 89 -14.47 16.19 -1.66
C GLY A 89 -14.33 14.68 -1.89
N ILE A 90 -15.45 13.96 -2.04
CA ILE A 90 -15.47 12.51 -2.34
C ILE A 90 -14.75 12.21 -3.66
N HIS A 91 -15.05 12.95 -4.73
CA HIS A 91 -14.36 12.77 -6.01
C HIS A 91 -12.88 13.13 -5.94
N GLY A 92 -12.51 14.16 -5.18
CA GLY A 92 -11.12 14.56 -4.96
C GLY A 92 -10.32 13.47 -4.24
N VAL A 93 -10.86 12.93 -3.14
CA VAL A 93 -10.24 11.81 -2.42
C VAL A 93 -10.14 10.58 -3.32
N ARG A 94 -11.19 10.26 -4.08
CA ARG A 94 -11.16 9.15 -5.05
C ARG A 94 -10.06 9.33 -6.07
N MET A 95 -9.95 10.52 -6.68
CA MET A 95 -8.91 10.83 -7.66
C MET A 95 -7.50 10.73 -7.05
N LEU A 96 -7.31 11.24 -5.84
CA LEU A 96 -6.04 11.15 -5.11
C LEU A 96 -5.65 9.69 -4.84
N CYS A 97 -6.59 8.87 -4.35
CA CYS A 97 -6.34 7.45 -4.12
C CYS A 97 -6.04 6.71 -5.43
N THR A 98 -6.77 6.97 -6.51
CA THR A 98 -6.47 6.38 -7.82
C THR A 98 -5.08 6.80 -8.33
N ALA A 99 -4.69 8.06 -8.14
CA ALA A 99 -3.35 8.51 -8.49
C ALA A 99 -2.27 7.80 -7.66
N ALA A 100 -2.49 7.62 -6.35
CA ALA A 100 -1.58 6.88 -5.48
C ALA A 100 -1.41 5.41 -5.94
N ILE A 101 -2.49 4.73 -6.33
CA ILE A 101 -2.46 3.36 -6.87
C ILE A 101 -1.65 3.29 -8.17
N VAL A 102 -1.84 4.26 -9.08
CA VAL A 102 -1.06 4.32 -10.33
C VAL A 102 0.43 4.56 -10.05
N MET A 103 0.74 5.44 -9.10
CA MET A 103 2.12 5.69 -8.69
C MET A 103 2.76 4.46 -8.05
N ALA A 104 2.02 3.73 -7.21
CA ALA A 104 2.49 2.49 -6.62
C ALA A 104 2.77 1.41 -7.69
N PHE A 105 1.90 1.30 -8.69
CA PHE A 105 2.13 0.43 -9.84
C PHE A 105 3.44 0.75 -10.58
N LEU A 106 3.74 2.03 -10.78
CA LEU A 106 5.03 2.43 -11.38
C LEU A 106 6.22 2.08 -10.48
N GLY A 107 6.08 2.21 -9.15
CA GLY A 107 7.09 1.77 -8.19
C GLY A 107 7.36 0.27 -8.28
N TYR A 108 6.32 -0.55 -8.32
CA TYR A 108 6.47 -2.01 -8.50
C TYR A 108 7.11 -2.38 -9.83
N PHE A 109 6.79 -1.64 -10.90
CA PHE A 109 7.43 -1.86 -12.19
C PHE A 109 8.92 -1.51 -12.15
N GLY A 110 9.31 -0.46 -11.41
CA GLY A 110 10.70 -0.12 -11.14
C GLY A 110 11.43 -1.25 -10.41
N GLU A 111 10.90 -1.73 -9.29
CA GLU A 111 11.44 -2.88 -8.54
C GLU A 111 11.52 -4.16 -9.39
N TRP A 112 10.52 -4.41 -10.23
CA TRP A 112 10.55 -5.56 -11.12
C TRP A 112 11.71 -5.48 -12.12
N LEU A 113 11.94 -4.30 -12.72
CA LEU A 113 13.05 -4.08 -13.65
C LEU A 113 14.42 -4.26 -12.98
N THR A 114 14.58 -3.90 -11.70
CA THR A 114 15.84 -4.10 -10.97
C THR A 114 16.10 -5.57 -10.65
N LEU A 115 15.04 -6.37 -10.46
CA LEU A 115 15.14 -7.80 -10.18
C LEU A 115 15.24 -8.68 -11.43
N LEU A 116 14.84 -8.19 -12.61
CA LEU A 116 14.95 -8.94 -13.88
C LEU A 116 16.35 -9.49 -14.18
N PRO A 117 17.46 -8.75 -14.01
CA PRO A 117 18.82 -9.25 -14.25
C PRO A 117 19.40 -10.06 -13.07
N SER A 118 18.57 -10.53 -12.13
CA SER A 118 19.07 -11.32 -11.00
C SER A 118 19.58 -12.70 -11.46
N GLU A 119 20.76 -13.08 -10.96
CA GLU A 119 21.38 -14.37 -11.22
C GLU A 119 21.66 -15.10 -9.90
N LEU A 120 21.69 -16.43 -9.94
CA LEU A 120 22.10 -17.23 -8.78
C LEU A 120 23.56 -16.94 -8.45
N LEU A 121 23.84 -16.63 -7.20
CA LEU A 121 25.20 -16.38 -6.76
C LEU A 121 26.02 -17.67 -6.84
N SER A 122 26.82 -17.82 -7.90
CA SER A 122 27.74 -18.93 -8.07
C SER A 122 29.17 -18.52 -7.67
N GLY A 123 29.73 -19.18 -6.66
CA GLY A 123 31.08 -18.90 -6.15
C GLY A 123 31.08 -18.10 -4.84
N ASP A 124 32.25 -17.58 -4.46
CA ASP A 124 32.44 -16.92 -3.16
C ASP A 124 32.04 -15.43 -3.24
N ALA A 125 31.15 -14.98 -2.36
CA ALA A 125 30.56 -13.63 -2.38
C ALA A 125 31.64 -12.53 -2.28
N CYS A 126 32.71 -12.80 -1.55
CA CYS A 126 33.83 -11.87 -1.36
C CYS A 126 34.61 -11.56 -2.64
N SER A 127 34.53 -12.43 -3.66
CA SER A 127 35.19 -12.19 -4.96
C SER A 127 34.49 -11.11 -5.79
N ARG A 128 33.21 -10.81 -5.49
CA ARG A 128 32.36 -9.85 -6.22
C ARG A 128 32.16 -8.53 -5.45
N VAL A 129 32.85 -8.34 -4.33
CA VAL A 129 32.69 -7.15 -3.46
C VAL A 129 33.09 -5.83 -4.14
N THR A 130 33.93 -5.90 -5.18
CA THR A 130 34.37 -4.73 -5.95
C THR A 130 33.39 -4.35 -7.07
N GLU A 131 32.43 -5.22 -7.35
CA GLU A 131 31.36 -4.99 -8.32
C GLU A 131 30.11 -4.47 -7.56
N SER A 132 29.29 -3.63 -8.20
CA SER A 132 28.12 -2.97 -7.57
C SER A 132 26.89 -3.90 -7.45
N TRP A 133 27.08 -5.10 -6.92
CA TRP A 133 26.00 -6.07 -6.70
C TRP A 133 25.41 -5.94 -5.31
N SER A 134 24.09 -6.06 -5.21
CA SER A 134 23.39 -6.31 -3.95
C SER A 134 23.08 -7.82 -3.85
N VAL A 135 23.29 -8.40 -2.66
CA VAL A 135 23.00 -9.81 -2.41
C VAL A 135 21.69 -9.90 -1.63
N MET A 136 20.72 -10.63 -2.18
CA MET A 136 19.48 -10.96 -1.47
C MET A 136 19.65 -12.33 -0.81
N ASN A 137 19.84 -12.35 0.51
CA ASN A 137 19.98 -13.59 1.24
C ASN A 137 18.60 -14.25 1.40
N GLN A 138 18.45 -15.52 0.98
CA GLN A 138 17.22 -16.28 1.23
C GLN A 138 17.18 -16.61 2.72
N ALA A 139 16.23 -16.04 3.44
CA ALA A 139 15.91 -16.44 4.81
C ALA A 139 15.14 -17.78 4.82
#